data_AF-A0A1G1G3F2-F1
#
_entry.id   AF-A0A1G1G3F2-F1
#
_cell.length_a   1.000
_cell.length_b   1.000
_cell.length_c   1.000
_cell.angle_alpha   90.00
_cell.angle_beta   90.00
_cell.angle_gamma   90.00
#
_symmetry.space_group_name_H-M   'P 1'
#
loop_
_entity.id
_entity.type
_entity.pdbx_description
1 polymer ?
#
loop_
_entity_poly.entity_id
_entity_poly.type
_entity_poly.pdbx_seq_one_letter_code
_entity_poly.pdbx_strand_id
1 'polypeptide(L)'
;MAKNKYNYDLLFEKIAPDLGAADITFANLETPVDHTAAGSGYPAFNARLELLTALKKAGVDVVSLANNHARDAGAGGLLRTLKNVEKAGLVVVGAGRTRVESLAPAYLSSQGVITAFLAYTYSTNNGLPKKRKGVPAVNLLRSGSREDLAAAVIQIQEARSHADLVVVSLHWGDEYRLAPTPWQKQAAVELVEAGADIILGHHPHVLQPVESHKTKDGRQTVIAYSLGNFISSQNYGVSFRNKKHARALRGDGVILMVYAEKEQGRTAIVGTAFEPTWSLREKAGVATVFRPVSLSREIKRASAMKKLSKKEEDTLQLLTYRQKVILDTIRTAPAVTGP
;
A
#
# COMPACT_ATOMS: atom_id res chain seq x y z
N MET A 1 23.91 28.53 0.68
CA MET A 1 24.51 27.21 0.95
C MET A 1 23.42 26.15 0.81
N ALA A 2 23.52 25.26 -0.18
CA ALA A 2 22.58 24.15 -0.29
C ALA A 2 22.78 23.22 0.91
N LYS A 3 21.83 23.23 1.86
CA LYS A 3 21.80 22.25 2.96
C LYS A 3 21.80 20.85 2.33
N ASN A 4 22.63 19.95 2.85
CA ASN A 4 22.70 18.53 2.46
C ASN A 4 21.29 17.98 2.15
N LYS A 5 20.97 17.82 0.86
CA LYS A 5 19.74 17.17 0.42
C LYS A 5 19.82 15.70 0.82
N TYR A 6 18.75 15.18 1.42
CA TYR A 6 18.70 13.77 1.78
C TYR A 6 18.46 12.95 0.51
N ASN A 7 19.31 11.97 0.24
CA ASN A 7 19.15 11.12 -0.93
C ASN A 7 18.21 9.95 -0.63
N TYR A 8 16.91 10.14 -0.90
CA TYR A 8 15.88 9.09 -0.77
C TYR A 8 15.84 8.13 -1.97
N ASP A 9 16.51 8.41 -3.09
CA ASP A 9 16.54 7.53 -4.27
C ASP A 9 17.11 6.15 -3.91
N LEU A 10 18.06 6.14 -2.97
CA LEU A 10 18.68 4.92 -2.42
C LEU A 10 17.67 3.97 -1.79
N LEU A 11 16.47 4.43 -1.40
CA LEU A 11 15.43 3.55 -0.88
C LEU A 11 14.79 2.73 -2.01
N PHE A 12 14.63 3.30 -3.19
CA PHE A 12 13.84 2.68 -4.26
C PHE A 12 14.67 2.08 -5.39
N GLU A 13 15.97 2.36 -5.45
CA GLU A 13 16.87 1.93 -6.54
C GLU A 13 16.73 0.45 -6.92
N LYS A 14 16.61 -0.45 -5.92
CA LYS A 14 16.52 -1.91 -6.15
C LYS A 14 15.13 -2.39 -6.60
N ILE A 15 14.09 -1.58 -6.44
CA ILE A 15 12.69 -1.96 -6.70
C ILE A 15 12.02 -1.08 -7.77
N ALA A 16 12.65 0.05 -8.15
CA ALA A 16 12.12 0.95 -9.17
C ALA A 16 11.80 0.26 -10.50
N PRO A 17 12.57 -0.74 -10.99
CA PRO A 17 12.17 -1.49 -12.17
C PRO A 17 10.87 -2.29 -12.01
N ASP A 18 10.54 -2.74 -10.80
CA ASP A 18 9.30 -3.47 -10.50
C ASP A 18 8.10 -2.51 -10.44
N LEU A 19 8.30 -1.30 -9.90
CA LEU A 19 7.26 -0.27 -9.79
C LEU A 19 6.99 0.43 -11.13
N GLY A 20 8.03 0.76 -11.90
CA GLY A 20 7.89 1.49 -13.16
C GLY A 20 7.42 0.64 -14.35
N ALA A 21 7.15 -0.65 -14.14
CA ALA A 21 6.67 -1.56 -15.19
C ALA A 21 5.14 -1.51 -15.40
N ALA A 22 4.39 -0.98 -14.43
CA ALA A 22 2.93 -0.88 -14.50
C ALA A 22 2.47 0.39 -15.22
N ASP A 23 1.29 0.34 -15.84
CA ASP A 23 0.63 1.52 -16.41
C ASP A 23 0.25 2.57 -15.34
N ILE A 24 -0.13 2.09 -14.13
CA ILE A 24 -0.43 2.93 -12.97
C ILE A 24 0.08 2.22 -11.72
N THR A 25 0.88 2.91 -10.91
CA THR A 25 1.34 2.40 -9.61
C THR A 25 0.72 3.15 -8.44
N PHE A 26 0.16 2.40 -7.50
CA PHE A 26 -0.45 2.90 -6.28
C PHE A 26 0.42 2.58 -5.04
N ALA A 27 0.47 3.51 -4.07
CA ALA A 27 1.08 3.27 -2.76
C ALA A 27 0.27 3.89 -1.60
N ASN A 28 0.33 3.31 -0.40
CA ASN A 28 -0.08 3.99 0.82
C ASN A 28 1.07 4.85 1.34
N LEU A 29 0.89 6.17 1.41
CA LEU A 29 1.86 7.08 2.01
C LEU A 29 1.48 7.33 3.48
N GLU A 30 1.99 6.47 4.35
CA GLU A 30 1.66 6.45 5.78
C GLU A 30 2.43 7.48 6.62
N THR A 31 3.13 8.40 5.98
CA THR A 31 3.95 9.38 6.68
C THR A 31 3.66 10.76 6.12
N PRO A 32 3.29 11.74 6.96
CA PRO A 32 3.21 13.13 6.55
C PRO A 32 4.53 13.59 5.93
N VAL A 33 4.45 14.48 4.96
CA VAL A 33 5.63 15.09 4.34
C VAL A 33 5.54 16.58 4.49
N ASP A 34 6.09 17.07 5.60
CA ASP A 34 6.06 18.48 5.97
C ASP A 34 7.47 19.03 6.13
N HIS A 35 7.88 19.85 5.15
CA HIS A 35 9.19 20.51 5.12
C HIS A 35 9.38 21.58 6.21
N THR A 36 8.31 22.01 6.87
CA THR A 36 8.37 23.05 7.92
C THR A 36 8.77 22.49 9.29
N ALA A 37 8.72 21.17 9.45
CA ALA A 37 9.13 20.47 10.66
C ALA A 37 10.35 19.56 10.38
N ALA A 38 11.08 19.22 11.44
CA ALA A 38 12.13 18.22 11.34
C ALA A 38 11.53 16.86 10.98
N GLY A 39 12.33 16.02 10.33
CA GLY A 39 11.94 14.63 10.13
C GLY A 39 11.88 13.89 11.47
N SER A 40 10.87 13.05 11.66
CA SER A 40 10.63 12.32 12.91
C SER A 40 10.19 10.89 12.65
N GLY A 41 10.56 10.00 13.56
CA GLY A 41 10.14 8.60 13.59
C GLY A 41 8.95 8.37 14.52
N TYR A 42 8.73 7.11 14.90
CA TYR A 42 7.69 6.72 15.85
C TYR A 42 7.83 7.52 17.17
N PRO A 43 6.72 7.97 17.79
CA PRO A 43 5.31 7.68 17.46
C PRO A 43 4.63 8.68 16.51
N ALA A 44 5.27 9.78 16.15
CA ALA A 44 4.69 10.82 15.30
C ALA A 44 5.62 11.07 14.10
N PHE A 45 5.22 10.55 12.94
CA PHE A 45 6.06 10.56 11.75
C PHE A 45 6.04 11.90 11.03
N ASN A 46 7.19 12.24 10.45
CA ASN A 46 7.30 13.29 9.45
C ASN A 46 8.49 12.97 8.55
N ALA A 47 8.25 12.89 7.24
CA ALA A 47 9.27 12.69 6.23
C ALA A 47 9.62 14.01 5.52
N ARG A 48 10.76 14.00 4.84
CA ARG A 48 11.26 15.14 4.06
C ARG A 48 10.75 15.10 2.63
N LEU A 49 10.76 16.25 1.95
CA LEU A 49 10.24 16.39 0.57
C LEU A 49 10.88 15.42 -0.41
N GLU A 50 12.16 15.11 -0.22
CA GLU A 50 12.92 14.22 -1.09
C GLU A 50 12.32 12.81 -1.17
N LEU A 51 11.54 12.38 -0.17
CA LEU A 51 10.79 11.12 -0.24
C LEU A 51 9.79 11.12 -1.42
N LEU A 52 9.08 12.22 -1.63
CA LEU A 52 8.06 12.33 -2.69
C LEU A 52 8.71 12.33 -4.07
N THR A 53 9.83 13.04 -4.22
CA THR A 53 10.62 13.01 -5.46
C THR A 53 11.11 11.59 -5.75
N ALA A 54 11.62 10.89 -4.74
CA ALA A 54 12.09 9.51 -4.90
C ALA A 54 10.96 8.54 -5.24
N LEU A 55 9.78 8.68 -4.63
CA LEU A 55 8.58 7.89 -4.97
C LEU A 55 8.15 8.10 -6.42
N LYS A 56 8.05 9.36 -6.86
CA LYS A 56 7.66 9.64 -8.25
C LYS A 56 8.69 9.12 -9.24
N LYS A 57 9.98 9.30 -8.96
CA LYS A 57 11.09 8.76 -9.77
C LYS A 57 11.09 7.23 -9.82
N ALA A 58 10.66 6.57 -8.75
CA ALA A 58 10.54 5.13 -8.70
C ALA A 58 9.34 4.58 -9.51
N GLY A 59 8.47 5.45 -10.04
CA GLY A 59 7.32 5.06 -10.85
C GLY A 59 5.99 5.01 -10.10
N VAL A 60 5.89 5.64 -8.92
CA VAL A 60 4.59 5.76 -8.20
C VAL A 60 3.76 6.89 -8.80
N ASP A 61 2.46 6.66 -9.00
CA ASP A 61 1.54 7.64 -9.59
C ASP A 61 0.49 8.12 -8.60
N VAL A 62 -0.10 7.19 -7.85
CA VAL A 62 -1.20 7.47 -6.91
C VAL A 62 -0.76 7.13 -5.49
N VAL A 63 -1.03 8.05 -4.56
CA VAL A 63 -0.81 7.81 -3.12
C VAL A 63 -2.10 7.97 -2.31
N SER A 64 -2.35 7.02 -1.43
CA SER A 64 -3.34 7.21 -0.36
C SER A 64 -2.72 7.95 0.83
N LEU A 65 -3.44 8.97 1.30
CA LEU A 65 -3.22 9.60 2.61
C LEU A 65 -4.28 9.21 3.63
N ALA A 66 -5.22 8.31 3.30
CA ALA A 66 -6.15 7.75 4.27
C ALA A 66 -5.45 6.66 5.07
N ASN A 67 -4.85 7.04 6.19
CA ASN A 67 -4.22 6.15 7.16
C ASN A 67 -4.20 6.79 8.55
N ASN A 68 -3.83 6.00 9.56
CA ASN A 68 -3.84 6.45 10.95
C ASN A 68 -2.84 7.60 11.22
N HIS A 69 -1.72 7.65 10.50
CA HIS A 69 -0.64 8.63 10.63
C HIS A 69 -0.83 9.92 9.83
N ALA A 70 -1.89 10.03 9.03
CA ALA A 70 -2.17 11.18 8.18
C ALA A 70 -2.18 12.54 8.91
N ARG A 71 -2.35 12.52 10.24
CA ARG A 71 -2.46 13.71 11.09
C ARG A 71 -1.36 13.83 12.13
N ASP A 72 -0.25 13.11 12.00
CA ASP A 72 0.85 13.19 12.99
C ASP A 72 1.43 14.62 13.09
N ALA A 73 1.48 15.34 11.96
CA ALA A 73 1.86 16.76 11.91
C ALA A 73 0.67 17.73 12.07
N GLY A 74 -0.47 17.24 12.58
CA GLY A 74 -1.70 18.01 12.77
C GLY A 74 -2.40 18.43 11.48
N ALA A 75 -3.42 19.28 11.58
CA ALA A 75 -4.21 19.73 10.43
C ALA A 75 -3.38 20.57 9.42
N GLY A 76 -2.49 21.44 9.94
CA GLY A 76 -1.57 22.21 9.10
C GLY A 76 -0.56 21.33 8.37
N GLY A 77 -0.05 20.28 9.03
CA GLY A 77 0.84 19.31 8.41
C GLY A 77 0.17 18.48 7.33
N LEU A 78 -1.10 18.09 7.51
CA LEU A 78 -1.89 17.42 6.46
C LEU A 78 -2.07 18.33 5.22
N LEU A 79 -2.42 19.60 5.41
CA LEU A 79 -2.54 20.56 4.29
C LEU A 79 -1.20 20.74 3.53
N ARG A 80 -0.09 20.81 4.26
CA ARG A 80 1.24 20.91 3.65
C ARG A 80 1.63 19.61 2.95
N THR A 81 1.29 18.45 3.52
CA THR A 81 1.52 17.14 2.89
C THR A 81 0.76 17.05 1.57
N LEU A 82 -0.54 17.38 1.55
CA LEU A 82 -1.35 17.42 0.32
C LEU A 82 -0.69 18.29 -0.76
N LYS A 83 -0.32 19.52 -0.40
CA LYS A 83 0.37 20.45 -1.31
C LYS A 83 1.70 19.89 -1.83
N ASN A 84 2.49 19.24 -0.98
CA ASN A 84 3.80 18.70 -1.35
C ASN A 84 3.66 17.47 -2.27
N VAL A 85 2.67 16.60 -2.03
CA VAL A 85 2.35 15.44 -2.87
C VAL A 85 1.96 15.90 -4.28
N GLU A 86 1.04 16.85 -4.39
CA GLU A 86 0.63 17.41 -5.68
C GLU A 86 1.81 18.07 -6.42
N LYS A 87 2.62 18.86 -5.71
CA LYS A 87 3.80 19.52 -6.30
C LYS A 87 4.84 18.51 -6.80
N ALA A 88 4.89 17.31 -6.22
CA ALA A 88 5.75 16.23 -6.67
C ALA A 88 5.22 15.47 -7.89
N GLY A 89 4.03 15.82 -8.40
CA GLY A 89 3.39 15.15 -9.54
C GLY A 89 2.76 13.81 -9.19
N LEU A 90 2.40 13.61 -7.92
CA LEU A 90 1.67 12.45 -7.43
C LEU A 90 0.19 12.80 -7.29
N VAL A 91 -0.68 11.87 -7.66
CA VAL A 91 -2.12 11.95 -7.44
C VAL A 91 -2.42 11.51 -6.02
N VAL A 92 -3.30 12.24 -5.33
CA VAL A 92 -3.66 11.94 -3.94
C VAL A 92 -5.11 11.50 -3.81
N VAL A 93 -5.36 10.51 -2.95
CA VAL A 93 -6.71 10.06 -2.60
C VAL A 93 -6.86 9.86 -1.09
N GLY A 94 -8.11 9.94 -0.62
CA GLY A 94 -8.48 9.62 0.77
C GLY A 94 -8.25 10.73 1.79
N ALA A 95 -7.68 11.86 1.39
CA ALA A 95 -7.59 13.08 2.19
C ALA A 95 -7.74 14.32 1.31
N GLY A 96 -8.18 15.43 1.89
CA GLY A 96 -8.38 16.69 1.16
C GLY A 96 -8.42 17.90 2.07
N ARG A 97 -8.33 19.10 1.49
CA ARG A 97 -8.41 20.39 2.23
C ARG A 97 -9.81 20.62 2.80
N THR A 98 -10.80 19.92 2.25
CA THR A 98 -12.18 19.87 2.75
C THR A 98 -12.69 18.43 2.74
N ARG A 99 -13.85 18.19 3.37
CA ARG A 99 -14.54 16.90 3.30
C ARG A 99 -15.02 16.55 1.88
N VAL A 100 -15.40 17.54 1.07
CA VAL A 100 -15.82 17.29 -0.32
C VAL A 100 -14.64 16.80 -1.13
N GLU A 101 -13.50 17.47 -1.01
CA GLU A 101 -12.27 17.08 -1.68
C GLU A 101 -11.75 15.73 -1.21
N SER A 102 -11.82 15.42 0.09
CA SER A 102 -11.35 14.11 0.57
C SER A 102 -12.17 12.96 -0.01
N LEU A 103 -13.47 13.15 -0.22
CA LEU A 103 -14.39 12.16 -0.79
C LEU A 103 -14.30 12.04 -2.31
N ALA A 104 -13.63 12.97 -3.01
CA ALA A 104 -13.53 12.94 -4.46
C ALA A 104 -12.63 11.76 -4.91
N PRO A 105 -13.12 10.86 -5.78
CA PRO A 105 -12.26 9.88 -6.41
C PRO A 105 -11.24 10.56 -7.33
N ALA A 106 -10.06 9.96 -7.47
CA ALA A 106 -9.16 10.31 -8.56
C ALA A 106 -9.38 9.38 -9.75
N TYR A 107 -9.39 9.93 -10.96
CA TYR A 107 -9.54 9.15 -12.20
C TYR A 107 -8.28 9.30 -13.03
N LEU A 108 -7.67 8.17 -13.39
CA LEU A 108 -6.54 8.12 -14.31
C LEU A 108 -6.93 7.29 -15.52
N SER A 109 -6.49 7.71 -16.71
CA SER A 109 -6.66 6.93 -17.93
C SER A 109 -5.31 6.41 -18.41
N SER A 110 -5.24 5.11 -18.68
CA SER A 110 -4.10 4.49 -19.37
C SER A 110 -4.62 3.37 -20.29
N GLN A 111 -4.03 3.23 -21.48
CA GLN A 111 -4.41 2.23 -22.49
C GLN A 111 -5.93 2.19 -22.79
N GLY A 112 -6.62 3.34 -22.72
CA GLY A 112 -8.08 3.42 -22.95
C GLY A 112 -8.96 2.92 -21.80
N VAL A 113 -8.38 2.54 -20.66
CA VAL A 113 -9.06 2.17 -19.41
C VAL A 113 -9.05 3.36 -18.45
N ILE A 114 -10.22 3.73 -17.93
CA ILE A 114 -10.36 4.75 -16.87
C ILE A 114 -10.43 4.03 -15.51
N THR A 115 -9.45 4.29 -14.65
CA THR A 115 -9.38 3.70 -13.30
C THR A 115 -9.68 4.77 -12.25
N ALA A 116 -10.71 4.53 -11.44
CA ALA A 116 -11.04 5.33 -10.26
C ALA A 116 -10.29 4.82 -9.02
N PHE A 117 -9.82 5.73 -8.19
CA PHE A 117 -9.16 5.44 -6.93
C PHE A 117 -9.89 6.11 -5.77
N LEU A 118 -10.24 5.31 -4.77
CA LEU A 118 -10.78 5.76 -3.49
C LEU A 118 -9.93 5.21 -2.35
N ALA A 119 -9.86 5.93 -1.23
CA ALA A 119 -9.15 5.44 -0.06
C ALA A 119 -9.83 5.84 1.25
N TYR A 120 -9.74 4.95 2.25
CA TYR A 120 -10.37 5.10 3.56
C TYR A 120 -9.46 4.56 4.67
N THR A 121 -9.59 5.11 5.89
CA THR A 121 -8.92 4.61 7.10
C THR A 121 -9.91 4.36 8.23
N TYR A 122 -9.63 3.38 9.08
CA TYR A 122 -10.43 3.13 10.28
C TYR A 122 -10.37 4.29 11.28
N SER A 123 -9.24 5.00 11.36
CA SER A 123 -9.04 6.12 12.28
C SER A 123 -7.83 6.99 11.92
N THR A 124 -7.56 8.01 12.76
CA THR A 124 -6.29 8.75 12.81
C THR A 124 -5.79 8.85 14.26
N ASN A 125 -4.48 8.71 14.50
CA ASN A 125 -3.88 8.64 15.85
C ASN A 125 -4.21 9.86 16.72
N ASN A 126 -4.26 11.05 16.13
CA ASN A 126 -4.58 12.31 16.81
C ASN A 126 -6.10 12.63 16.84
N GLY A 127 -6.93 11.59 16.74
CA GLY A 127 -8.39 11.69 16.72
C GLY A 127 -8.95 12.31 15.43
N LEU A 128 -10.28 12.23 15.27
CA LEU A 128 -10.95 12.67 14.05
C LEU A 128 -11.13 14.20 14.01
N PRO A 129 -11.09 14.84 12.82
CA PRO A 129 -11.48 16.23 12.72
C PRO A 129 -12.94 16.39 13.14
N LYS A 130 -13.25 17.44 13.90
CA LYS A 130 -14.65 17.86 14.08
C LYS A 130 -15.23 18.14 12.69
N LYS A 131 -16.38 17.56 12.35
CA LYS A 131 -17.09 17.82 11.07
C LYS A 131 -17.40 19.33 10.99
N ARG A 132 -16.51 20.10 10.35
CA ARG A 132 -16.57 21.55 10.23
C ARG A 132 -16.12 21.95 8.82
N LYS A 133 -16.79 22.95 8.24
CA LYS A 133 -16.42 23.50 6.93
C LYS A 133 -15.02 24.10 7.00
N GLY A 134 -14.21 23.88 5.95
CA GLY A 134 -12.86 24.43 5.83
C GLY A 134 -11.77 23.73 6.65
N VAL A 135 -12.07 22.61 7.31
CA VAL A 135 -11.06 21.79 8.00
C VAL A 135 -10.62 20.65 7.07
N PRO A 136 -9.31 20.38 6.94
CA PRO A 136 -8.83 19.25 6.16
C PRO A 136 -9.38 17.94 6.72
N ALA A 137 -9.73 17.03 5.82
CA ALA A 137 -10.42 15.79 6.14
C ALA A 137 -9.66 14.58 5.63
N VAL A 138 -9.88 13.45 6.30
CA VAL A 138 -9.45 12.12 5.90
C VAL A 138 -10.69 11.24 5.84
N ASN A 139 -10.82 10.42 4.81
CA ASN A 139 -11.96 9.54 4.63
C ASN A 139 -11.94 8.38 5.62
N LEU A 140 -13.11 8.06 6.18
CA LEU A 140 -13.23 7.07 7.23
C LEU A 140 -14.06 5.88 6.80
N LEU A 141 -13.58 4.71 7.22
CA LEU A 141 -14.33 3.46 7.27
C LEU A 141 -14.03 2.79 8.62
N ARG A 142 -14.68 3.26 9.70
CA ARG A 142 -14.43 2.75 11.06
C ARG A 142 -14.84 1.27 11.13
N SER A 143 -14.02 0.47 11.78
CA SER A 143 -14.30 -0.95 12.01
C SER A 143 -15.67 -1.13 12.67
N GLY A 144 -16.52 -1.98 12.08
CA GLY A 144 -17.90 -2.23 12.54
C GLY A 144 -18.93 -1.15 12.18
N SER A 145 -18.54 -0.02 11.59
CA SER A 145 -19.47 1.07 11.27
C SER A 145 -20.28 0.79 10.01
N ARG A 146 -21.58 0.52 10.16
CA ARG A 146 -22.53 0.38 9.04
C ARG A 146 -22.76 1.70 8.30
N GLU A 147 -22.76 2.83 9.01
CA GLU A 147 -22.91 4.17 8.41
C GLU A 147 -21.75 4.46 7.46
N ASP A 148 -20.51 4.26 7.90
CA ASP A 148 -19.34 4.54 7.07
C ASP A 148 -19.28 3.57 5.88
N LEU A 149 -19.63 2.29 6.09
CA LEU A 149 -19.67 1.30 5.02
C LEU A 149 -20.73 1.65 3.96
N ALA A 150 -21.93 2.05 4.37
CA ALA A 150 -22.96 2.51 3.45
C ALA A 150 -22.52 3.75 2.66
N ALA A 151 -21.85 4.70 3.31
CA ALA A 151 -21.29 5.87 2.63
C ALA A 151 -20.18 5.51 1.62
N ALA A 152 -19.35 4.52 1.92
CA ALA A 152 -18.32 4.03 1.01
C ALA A 152 -18.94 3.29 -0.19
N VAL A 153 -19.97 2.47 0.04
CA VAL A 153 -20.75 1.80 -1.02
C VAL A 153 -21.32 2.81 -2.02
N ILE A 154 -21.96 3.89 -1.54
CA ILE A 154 -22.52 4.94 -2.40
C ILE A 154 -21.41 5.61 -3.24
N GLN A 155 -20.26 5.91 -2.63
CA GLN A 155 -19.14 6.52 -3.35
C GLN A 155 -18.53 5.60 -4.41
N ILE A 156 -18.47 4.30 -4.15
CA ILE A 156 -17.99 3.31 -5.10
C ILE A 156 -18.95 3.18 -6.28
N GLN A 157 -20.26 3.15 -6.01
CA GLN A 157 -21.29 3.13 -7.06
C GLN A 157 -21.21 4.36 -7.96
N GLU A 158 -21.05 5.54 -7.37
CA GLU A 158 -20.85 6.78 -8.12
C GLU A 158 -19.58 6.71 -8.97
N ALA A 159 -18.45 6.35 -8.37
CA ALA A 159 -17.18 6.25 -9.09
C ALA A 159 -17.23 5.24 -10.24
N ARG A 160 -17.91 4.11 -10.05
CA ARG A 160 -18.11 3.08 -11.07
C ARG A 160 -18.88 3.60 -12.28
N SER A 161 -19.78 4.57 -12.11
CA SER A 161 -20.52 5.16 -13.24
C SER A 161 -19.63 5.99 -14.19
N HIS A 162 -18.43 6.38 -13.74
CA HIS A 162 -17.47 7.18 -14.50
C HIS A 162 -16.16 6.46 -14.82
N ALA A 163 -16.03 5.17 -14.45
CA ALA A 163 -14.78 4.41 -14.57
C ALA A 163 -14.99 2.97 -15.05
N ASP A 164 -13.98 2.46 -15.75
CA ASP A 164 -13.89 1.08 -16.18
C ASP A 164 -13.48 0.14 -15.03
N LEU A 165 -12.59 0.62 -14.16
CA LEU A 165 -12.09 -0.08 -12.98
C LEU A 165 -12.18 0.81 -11.75
N VAL A 166 -12.51 0.22 -10.59
CA VAL A 166 -12.53 0.92 -9.30
C VAL A 166 -11.61 0.24 -8.30
N VAL A 167 -10.59 0.98 -7.86
CA VAL A 167 -9.62 0.58 -6.84
C VAL A 167 -9.96 1.25 -5.52
N VAL A 168 -10.11 0.46 -4.46
CA VAL A 168 -10.41 0.94 -3.11
C VAL A 168 -9.30 0.54 -2.15
N SER A 169 -8.60 1.53 -1.63
CA SER A 169 -7.54 1.37 -0.65
C SER A 169 -8.08 1.49 0.78
N LEU A 170 -7.78 0.51 1.64
CA LEU A 170 -8.34 0.43 2.99
C LEU A 170 -7.23 0.27 4.04
N HIS A 171 -7.07 1.29 4.88
CA HIS A 171 -6.22 1.22 6.06
C HIS A 171 -7.06 0.69 7.23
N TRP A 172 -6.94 -0.60 7.54
CA TRP A 172 -7.94 -1.31 8.37
C TRP A 172 -7.42 -2.59 9.03
N GLY A 173 -8.25 -3.23 9.85
CA GLY A 173 -7.89 -4.46 10.55
C GLY A 173 -7.09 -4.20 11.83
N ASP A 174 -6.51 -5.26 12.38
CA ASP A 174 -5.75 -5.20 13.63
C ASP A 174 -4.26 -5.36 13.36
N GLU A 175 -3.43 -4.54 14.01
CA GLU A 175 -1.97 -4.64 13.90
C GLU A 175 -1.48 -6.06 14.24
N TYR A 176 -0.57 -6.55 13.41
CA TYR A 176 0.16 -7.82 13.53
C TYR A 176 -0.70 -9.09 13.48
N ARG A 177 -1.99 -8.98 13.18
CA ARG A 177 -2.88 -10.13 12.99
C ARG A 177 -2.70 -10.71 11.59
N LEU A 178 -2.31 -11.98 11.51
CA LEU A 178 -2.01 -12.67 10.23
C LEU A 178 -3.25 -13.06 9.41
N ALA A 179 -4.43 -13.07 10.03
CA ALA A 179 -5.69 -13.36 9.36
C ALA A 179 -6.60 -12.12 9.38
N PRO A 180 -7.33 -11.83 8.28
CA PRO A 180 -8.29 -10.76 8.27
C PRO A 180 -9.42 -11.01 9.29
N THR A 181 -9.92 -9.95 9.89
CA THR A 181 -11.05 -10.02 10.81
C THR A 181 -12.35 -10.39 10.07
N PRO A 182 -13.37 -10.94 10.76
CA PRO A 182 -14.67 -11.18 10.15
C PRO A 182 -15.29 -9.93 9.51
N TRP A 183 -15.09 -8.77 10.13
CA TRP A 183 -15.56 -7.50 9.58
C TRP A 183 -14.82 -7.12 8.29
N GLN A 184 -13.50 -7.31 8.21
CA GLN A 184 -12.75 -7.04 6.97
C GLN A 184 -13.28 -7.89 5.82
N LYS A 185 -13.53 -9.20 6.05
CA LYS A 185 -14.10 -10.11 5.04
C LYS A 185 -15.48 -9.65 4.59
N GLN A 186 -16.37 -9.35 5.54
CA GLN A 186 -17.71 -8.87 5.23
C GLN A 186 -17.69 -7.56 4.44
N ALA A 187 -16.95 -6.56 4.93
CA ALA A 187 -16.86 -5.26 4.29
C ALA A 187 -16.23 -5.36 2.89
N ALA A 188 -15.18 -6.19 2.70
CA ALA A 188 -14.58 -6.42 1.39
C ALA A 188 -15.62 -6.88 0.37
N VAL A 189 -16.42 -7.90 0.73
CA VAL A 189 -17.48 -8.45 -0.13
C VAL A 189 -18.53 -7.36 -0.45
N GLU A 190 -18.99 -6.61 0.55
CA GLU A 190 -19.96 -5.53 0.31
C GLU A 190 -19.43 -4.44 -0.64
N LEU A 191 -18.14 -4.10 -0.56
CA LEU A 191 -17.53 -3.08 -1.41
C LEU A 191 -17.30 -3.58 -2.85
N VAL A 192 -16.93 -4.85 -3.06
CA VAL A 192 -16.79 -5.40 -4.43
C VAL A 192 -18.14 -5.61 -5.11
N GLU A 193 -19.16 -6.04 -4.36
CA GLU A 193 -20.54 -6.10 -4.87
C GLU A 193 -21.10 -4.70 -5.20
N ALA A 194 -20.59 -3.64 -4.56
CA ALA A 194 -20.97 -2.26 -4.86
C ALA A 194 -20.32 -1.70 -6.13
N GLY A 195 -19.30 -2.36 -6.69
CA GLY A 195 -18.62 -1.93 -7.90
C GLY A 195 -17.10 -1.80 -7.79
N ALA A 196 -16.50 -2.07 -6.62
CA ALA A 196 -15.05 -2.17 -6.53
C ALA A 196 -14.56 -3.41 -7.30
N ASP A 197 -13.44 -3.26 -8.02
CA ASP A 197 -12.78 -4.36 -8.72
C ASP A 197 -11.53 -4.83 -7.96
N ILE A 198 -10.87 -3.90 -7.25
CA ILE A 198 -9.64 -4.17 -6.50
C ILE A 198 -9.74 -3.54 -5.11
N ILE A 199 -9.60 -4.34 -4.06
CA ILE A 199 -9.42 -3.89 -2.68
C ILE A 199 -7.95 -4.01 -2.29
N LEU A 200 -7.34 -2.89 -1.87
CA LEU A 200 -5.95 -2.80 -1.44
C LEU A 200 -5.87 -2.49 0.06
N GLY A 201 -5.72 -3.53 0.87
CA GLY A 201 -5.60 -3.42 2.32
C GLY A 201 -4.18 -3.14 2.81
N HIS A 202 -4.09 -2.37 3.88
CA HIS A 202 -2.88 -2.06 4.66
C HIS A 202 -3.27 -1.73 6.10
N HIS A 203 -2.29 -1.43 6.96
CA HIS A 203 -2.36 -1.25 8.44
C HIS A 203 -1.88 -2.44 9.29
N PRO A 204 -2.22 -3.72 9.02
CA PRO A 204 -1.79 -4.81 9.91
C PRO A 204 -0.27 -4.97 10.05
N HIS A 205 0.54 -4.31 9.22
CA HIS A 205 2.02 -4.40 9.19
C HIS A 205 2.56 -5.83 8.98
N VAL A 206 1.69 -6.74 8.58
CA VAL A 206 1.97 -8.12 8.22
C VAL A 206 1.11 -8.46 7.02
N LEU A 207 1.60 -9.38 6.19
CA LEU A 207 0.86 -9.86 5.03
C LEU A 207 -0.38 -10.65 5.48
N GLN A 208 -1.49 -10.45 4.77
CA GLN A 208 -2.70 -11.25 4.88
C GLN A 208 -3.04 -11.84 3.50
N PRO A 209 -3.94 -12.83 3.41
CA PRO A 209 -4.29 -13.47 2.13
C PRO A 209 -4.76 -12.48 1.07
N VAL A 210 -4.58 -12.88 -0.19
CA VAL A 210 -5.18 -12.21 -1.35
C VAL A 210 -6.15 -13.18 -2.00
N GLU A 211 -7.40 -12.76 -2.12
CA GLU A 211 -8.51 -13.60 -2.59
C GLU A 211 -9.07 -13.04 -3.90
N SER A 212 -9.52 -13.92 -4.78
CA SER A 212 -10.38 -13.55 -5.91
C SER A 212 -11.84 -13.72 -5.50
N HIS A 213 -12.70 -12.75 -5.83
CA HIS A 213 -14.13 -12.86 -5.61
C HIS A 213 -14.89 -12.63 -6.91
N LYS A 214 -15.80 -13.54 -7.24
CA LYS A 214 -16.73 -13.38 -8.36
C LYS A 214 -18.01 -12.75 -7.84
N THR A 215 -18.27 -11.52 -8.26
CA THR A 215 -19.46 -10.77 -7.85
C THR A 215 -20.72 -11.32 -8.52
N LYS A 216 -21.90 -10.93 -8.01
CA LYS A 216 -23.19 -11.38 -8.56
C LYS A 216 -23.43 -10.96 -10.01
N ASP A 217 -22.83 -9.85 -10.43
CA ASP A 217 -22.89 -9.35 -11.81
C ASP A 217 -21.89 -10.05 -12.75
N GLY A 218 -21.07 -10.97 -12.23
CA GLY A 218 -20.12 -11.78 -12.98
C GLY A 218 -18.71 -11.21 -13.06
N ARG A 219 -18.42 -10.01 -12.52
CA ARG A 219 -17.05 -9.47 -12.50
C ARG A 219 -16.13 -10.28 -11.59
N GLN A 220 -14.92 -10.51 -12.06
CA GLN A 220 -13.82 -11.01 -11.24
C GLN A 220 -13.15 -9.84 -10.53
N THR A 221 -12.94 -9.99 -9.22
CA THR A 221 -12.38 -8.95 -8.35
C THR A 221 -11.25 -9.50 -7.51
N VAL A 222 -10.37 -8.61 -7.04
CA VAL A 222 -9.19 -8.96 -6.24
C VAL A 222 -9.28 -8.29 -4.88
N ILE A 223 -9.15 -9.06 -3.81
CA ILE A 223 -9.21 -8.57 -2.43
C ILE A 223 -7.89 -8.90 -1.74
N ALA A 224 -7.01 -7.90 -1.59
CA ALA A 224 -5.83 -8.00 -0.74
C ALA A 224 -6.16 -7.42 0.64
N TYR A 225 -6.26 -8.26 1.68
CA TYR A 225 -6.63 -7.75 3.01
C TYR A 225 -5.50 -6.94 3.69
N SER A 226 -4.25 -7.30 3.40
CA SER A 226 -3.05 -6.55 3.78
C SER A 226 -1.89 -6.94 2.88
N LEU A 227 -1.26 -5.95 2.23
CA LEU A 227 -0.06 -6.15 1.40
C LEU A 227 1.25 -6.21 2.22
N GLY A 228 1.17 -6.10 3.56
CA GLY A 228 2.34 -6.06 4.44
C GLY A 228 3.07 -4.72 4.38
N ASN A 229 4.36 -4.73 4.76
CA ASN A 229 5.19 -3.52 4.79
C ASN A 229 6.10 -3.46 3.57
N PHE A 230 6.03 -2.36 2.82
CA PHE A 230 6.94 -2.11 1.71
C PHE A 230 8.28 -1.51 2.20
N ILE A 231 8.23 -0.38 2.92
CA ILE A 231 9.39 0.23 3.57
C ILE A 231 9.12 0.32 5.07
N SER A 232 9.88 -0.41 5.88
CA SER A 232 9.68 -0.43 7.33
C SER A 232 10.95 -0.76 8.11
N SER A 233 11.13 -0.08 9.24
CA SER A 233 12.17 -0.35 10.23
C SER A 233 11.74 -1.37 11.30
N GLN A 234 10.58 -2.00 11.16
CA GLN A 234 10.01 -2.91 12.16
C GLN A 234 10.59 -4.35 12.12
N ASN A 235 11.62 -4.60 11.30
CA ASN A 235 12.28 -5.90 11.14
C ASN A 235 13.36 -6.16 12.23
N TYR A 236 12.96 -6.23 13.50
CA TYR A 236 13.89 -6.49 14.60
C TYR A 236 14.32 -7.96 14.66
N GLY A 237 15.62 -8.22 14.46
CA GLY A 237 16.29 -9.44 14.96
C GLY A 237 16.04 -10.74 14.19
N VAL A 238 15.80 -10.67 12.87
CA VAL A 238 15.64 -11.88 12.06
C VAL A 238 16.99 -12.59 11.90
N SER A 239 17.14 -13.75 12.54
CA SER A 239 18.16 -14.75 12.20
C SER A 239 17.45 -16.08 11.94
N PHE A 240 18.05 -16.93 11.09
CA PHE A 240 17.52 -18.27 10.78
C PHE A 240 17.35 -19.18 12.02
N ARG A 241 17.95 -18.78 13.15
CA ARG A 241 17.85 -19.45 14.46
C ARG A 241 16.58 -19.09 15.25
N ASN A 242 15.79 -18.10 14.81
CA ASN A 242 14.60 -17.63 15.55
C ASN A 242 13.33 -17.64 14.68
N LYS A 243 12.75 -18.84 14.48
CA LYS A 243 11.75 -19.15 13.43
C LYS A 243 10.29 -18.75 13.71
N LYS A 244 9.93 -18.21 14.89
CA LYS A 244 8.52 -18.04 15.30
C LYS A 244 8.21 -16.77 16.10
N HIS A 245 8.51 -15.59 15.56
CA HIS A 245 7.96 -14.36 16.14
C HIS A 245 7.34 -13.50 15.04
N ALA A 246 6.11 -13.01 15.26
CA ALA A 246 5.43 -12.05 14.38
C ALA A 246 6.31 -10.83 14.04
N ARG A 247 7.28 -10.49 14.90
CA ARG A 247 8.31 -9.48 14.66
C ARG A 247 9.16 -9.74 13.41
N ALA A 248 9.35 -11.00 13.02
CA ALA A 248 10.06 -11.40 11.81
C ALA A 248 9.21 -11.30 10.54
N LEU A 249 7.88 -11.16 10.65
CA LEU A 249 6.98 -11.03 9.50
C LEU A 249 6.80 -9.57 9.05
N ARG A 250 7.19 -8.61 9.90
CA ARG A 250 7.00 -7.17 9.64
C ARG A 250 7.92 -6.57 8.59
N GLY A 251 8.86 -7.37 8.07
CA GLY A 251 9.66 -7.02 6.91
C GLY A 251 9.08 -7.54 5.59
N ASP A 252 8.05 -8.41 5.64
CA ASP A 252 7.41 -8.94 4.43
C ASP A 252 6.48 -7.90 3.83
N GLY A 253 6.48 -7.83 2.52
CA GLY A 253 5.43 -7.22 1.74
C GLY A 253 5.29 -7.92 0.39
N VAL A 254 4.35 -7.46 -0.42
CA VAL A 254 4.22 -7.92 -1.80
C VAL A 254 3.88 -6.75 -2.71
N ILE A 255 4.48 -6.72 -3.91
CA ILE A 255 3.95 -5.94 -5.02
C ILE A 255 2.89 -6.81 -5.69
N LEU A 256 1.63 -6.41 -5.53
CA LEU A 256 0.50 -7.00 -6.25
C LEU A 256 0.39 -6.32 -7.63
N MET A 257 0.52 -7.11 -8.68
CA MET A 257 0.24 -6.71 -10.06
C MET A 257 -1.13 -7.24 -10.45
N VAL A 258 -1.98 -6.37 -10.99
CA VAL A 258 -3.29 -6.72 -11.53
C VAL A 258 -3.32 -6.35 -13.00
N TYR A 259 -3.62 -7.32 -13.85
CA TYR A 259 -3.69 -7.14 -15.29
C TYR A 259 -5.15 -7.03 -15.70
N ALA A 260 -5.47 -5.99 -16.47
CA ALA A 260 -6.80 -5.77 -16.99
C ALA A 260 -6.74 -5.49 -18.49
N GLU A 261 -7.75 -5.96 -19.20
CA GLU A 261 -7.91 -5.76 -20.64
C GLU A 261 -9.27 -5.15 -20.92
N LYS A 262 -9.33 -4.32 -21.98
CA LYS A 262 -10.56 -3.69 -22.45
C LYS A 262 -10.85 -4.14 -23.87
N GLU A 263 -11.93 -4.90 -24.04
CA GLU A 263 -12.40 -5.39 -25.33
C GLU A 263 -13.85 -4.94 -25.56
N GLN A 264 -14.13 -4.38 -26.73
CA GLN A 264 -15.49 -3.94 -27.13
C GLN A 264 -16.18 -3.06 -26.07
N GLY A 265 -15.41 -2.19 -25.41
CA GLY A 265 -15.91 -1.28 -24.38
C GLY A 265 -16.14 -1.92 -23.00
N ARG A 266 -15.80 -3.20 -22.81
CA ARG A 266 -15.86 -3.88 -21.51
C ARG A 266 -14.46 -4.12 -20.98
N THR A 267 -14.23 -3.73 -19.73
CA THR A 267 -12.97 -3.95 -19.04
C THR A 267 -13.10 -5.09 -18.05
N ALA A 268 -12.12 -5.99 -18.01
CA ALA A 268 -12.07 -7.11 -17.08
C ALA A 268 -10.66 -7.32 -16.53
N ILE A 269 -10.56 -7.78 -15.28
CA ILE A 269 -9.31 -8.29 -14.72
C ILE A 269 -9.05 -9.67 -15.33
N VAL A 270 -7.93 -9.83 -16.03
CA VAL A 270 -7.54 -11.05 -16.73
C VAL A 270 -6.47 -11.86 -15.99
N GLY A 271 -5.81 -11.26 -15.00
CA GLY A 271 -4.84 -11.96 -14.18
C GLY A 271 -4.27 -11.16 -13.03
N THR A 272 -3.57 -11.85 -12.13
CA THR A 272 -2.78 -11.26 -11.06
C THR A 272 -1.41 -11.91 -10.98
N ALA A 273 -0.41 -11.13 -10.57
CA ALA A 273 0.91 -11.62 -10.24
C ALA A 273 1.38 -10.99 -8.92
N PHE A 274 2.36 -11.64 -8.31
CA PHE A 274 2.89 -11.25 -7.01
C PHE A 274 4.40 -11.24 -7.07
N GLU A 275 5.02 -10.13 -6.71
CA GLU A 275 6.44 -10.08 -6.43
C GLU A 275 6.64 -9.95 -4.92
N PRO A 276 7.05 -11.04 -4.23
CA PRO A 276 7.40 -11.01 -2.82
C PRO A 276 8.51 -9.99 -2.57
N THR A 277 8.30 -9.10 -1.60
CA THR A 277 9.29 -8.09 -1.23
C THR A 277 9.73 -8.26 0.21
N TRP A 278 10.93 -7.78 0.49
CA TRP A 278 11.45 -7.71 1.84
C TRP A 278 12.12 -6.37 2.10
N SER A 279 11.81 -5.75 3.23
CA SER A 279 12.52 -4.56 3.70
C SER A 279 13.89 -4.96 4.25
N LEU A 280 14.91 -4.92 3.40
CA LEU A 280 16.28 -5.29 3.73
C LEU A 280 16.95 -4.16 4.53
N ARG A 281 17.50 -4.51 5.70
CA ARG A 281 18.26 -3.59 6.54
C ARG A 281 19.73 -3.59 6.13
N GLU A 282 20.22 -2.49 5.60
CA GLU A 282 21.61 -2.33 5.14
C GLU A 282 22.29 -1.11 5.79
N LYS A 283 23.63 -1.10 5.78
CA LYS A 283 24.43 0.08 6.11
C LYS A 283 24.74 0.85 4.83
N ALA A 284 24.53 2.16 4.85
CA ALA A 284 24.91 3.09 3.80
C ALA A 284 25.75 4.21 4.41
N GLY A 285 27.07 4.03 4.43
CA GLY A 285 27.98 4.85 5.23
C GLY A 285 27.64 4.75 6.72
N VAL A 286 27.44 5.89 7.39
CA VAL A 286 27.03 5.95 8.80
C VAL A 286 25.53 5.67 9.02
N ALA A 287 24.72 5.73 7.97
CA ALA A 287 23.28 5.53 8.05
C ALA A 287 22.88 4.05 8.00
N THR A 288 21.74 3.75 8.62
CA THR A 288 21.05 2.46 8.42
C THR A 288 19.86 2.73 7.50
N VAL A 289 19.76 2.01 6.39
CA VAL A 289 18.69 2.14 5.41
C VAL A 289 17.86 0.86 5.36
N PHE A 290 16.57 1.03 5.11
CA PHE A 290 15.61 -0.05 4.92
C PHE A 290 15.16 0.00 3.48
N ARG A 291 15.60 -0.97 2.68
CA ARG A 291 15.38 -1.01 1.23
C ARG A 291 14.45 -2.14 0.87
N PRO A 292 13.27 -1.88 0.29
CA PRO A 292 12.48 -2.92 -0.34
C PRO A 292 13.31 -3.54 -1.47
N VAL A 293 13.36 -4.87 -1.48
CA VAL A 293 13.96 -5.64 -2.56
C VAL A 293 12.98 -6.66 -3.09
N SER A 294 13.02 -6.89 -4.40
CA SER A 294 12.36 -8.03 -5.04
C SER A 294 13.09 -9.30 -4.59
N LEU A 295 12.37 -10.19 -3.89
CA LEU A 295 12.96 -11.45 -3.46
C LEU A 295 13.31 -12.32 -4.66
N SER A 296 12.47 -12.35 -5.69
CA SER A 296 12.72 -13.15 -6.89
C SER A 296 14.02 -12.72 -7.58
N ARG A 297 14.25 -11.40 -7.71
CA ARG A 297 15.43 -10.82 -8.34
C ARG A 297 16.70 -11.03 -7.52
N GLU A 298 16.63 -10.79 -6.21
CA GLU A 298 17.80 -10.98 -5.33
C GLU A 298 18.19 -12.46 -5.22
N ILE A 299 17.22 -13.38 -5.12
CA ILE A 299 17.48 -14.83 -5.15
C ILE A 299 18.14 -15.21 -6.48
N LYS A 300 17.57 -14.83 -7.62
CA LYS A 300 18.13 -15.12 -8.95
C LYS A 300 19.55 -14.59 -9.10
N ARG A 301 19.80 -13.36 -8.65
CA ARG A 301 21.14 -12.73 -8.66
C ARG A 301 22.13 -13.55 -7.84
N ALA A 302 21.80 -13.86 -6.58
CA ALA A 302 22.69 -14.59 -5.69
C ALA A 302 22.96 -16.01 -6.20
N SER A 303 21.94 -16.70 -6.73
CA SER A 303 22.08 -18.03 -7.32
C SER A 303 22.95 -18.08 -8.57
N ALA A 304 23.13 -16.94 -9.28
CA ALA A 304 23.99 -16.85 -10.46
C ALA A 304 25.48 -16.60 -10.13
N MET A 305 25.82 -16.33 -8.86
CA MET A 305 27.21 -16.05 -8.46
C MET A 305 28.04 -17.34 -8.38
N LYS A 306 29.25 -17.32 -8.95
CA LYS A 306 30.15 -18.50 -8.96
C LYS A 306 30.67 -18.90 -7.57
N LYS A 307 30.79 -17.94 -6.66
CA LYS A 307 31.20 -18.15 -5.25
C LYS A 307 30.45 -17.15 -4.38
N LEU A 308 29.88 -17.64 -3.28
CA LEU A 308 29.27 -16.84 -2.23
C LEU A 308 30.13 -16.91 -0.98
N SER A 309 30.25 -15.81 -0.26
CA SER A 309 30.71 -15.83 1.13
C SER A 309 29.67 -16.48 2.02
N LYS A 310 30.07 -16.96 3.20
CA LYS A 310 29.14 -17.56 4.18
C LYS A 310 27.95 -16.65 4.51
N LYS A 311 28.20 -15.33 4.61
CA LYS A 311 27.16 -14.32 4.85
C LYS A 311 26.15 -14.21 3.71
N GLU A 312 26.63 -14.31 2.47
CA GLU A 312 25.76 -14.26 1.28
C GLU A 312 24.95 -15.55 1.14
N GLU A 313 25.52 -16.71 1.46
CA GLU A 313 24.77 -17.98 1.54
C GLU A 313 23.64 -17.91 2.57
N ASP A 314 23.95 -17.44 3.78
CA ASP A 314 22.96 -17.29 4.85
C ASP A 314 21.85 -16.29 4.46
N THR A 315 22.22 -15.23 3.72
CA THR A 315 21.27 -14.26 3.18
C THR A 315 20.37 -14.91 2.12
N LEU A 316 20.94 -15.65 1.16
CA LEU A 316 20.17 -16.35 0.13
C LEU A 316 19.18 -17.34 0.74
N GLN A 317 19.61 -18.15 1.72
CA GLN A 317 18.71 -19.07 2.43
C GLN A 317 17.56 -18.34 3.13
N LEU A 318 17.84 -17.20 3.76
CA LEU A 318 16.81 -16.38 4.37
C LEU A 318 15.80 -15.87 3.32
N LEU A 319 16.28 -15.26 2.23
CA LEU A 319 15.41 -14.71 1.18
C LEU A 319 14.52 -15.79 0.57
N THR A 320 15.07 -16.97 0.26
CA THR A 320 14.31 -18.12 -0.26
C THR A 320 13.23 -18.59 0.72
N TYR A 321 13.57 -18.68 2.02
CA TYR A 321 12.60 -19.02 3.05
C TYR A 321 11.48 -17.96 3.16
N ARG A 322 11.84 -16.66 3.12
CA ARG A 322 10.85 -15.57 3.15
C ARG A 322 9.93 -15.59 1.95
N GLN A 323 10.46 -15.79 0.74
CA GLN A 323 9.69 -15.87 -0.48
C GLN A 323 8.63 -16.97 -0.38
N LYS A 324 9.02 -18.16 0.12
CA LYS A 324 8.07 -19.25 0.38
C LYS A 324 6.96 -18.85 1.35
N VAL A 325 7.32 -18.27 2.50
CA VAL A 325 6.34 -17.85 3.54
C VAL A 325 5.34 -16.81 2.98
N ILE A 326 5.84 -15.83 2.21
CA ILE A 326 5.00 -14.80 1.58
C ILE A 326 4.03 -15.45 0.58
N LEU A 327 4.53 -16.28 -0.33
CA LEU A 327 3.70 -16.95 -1.32
C LEU A 327 2.66 -17.89 -0.69
N ASP A 328 3.04 -18.63 0.35
CA ASP A 328 2.12 -19.49 1.10
C ASP A 328 1.01 -18.63 1.74
N THR A 329 1.34 -17.49 2.34
CA THR A 329 0.37 -16.59 2.99
C THR A 329 -0.62 -15.98 1.98
N ILE A 330 -0.13 -15.57 0.81
CA ILE A 330 -0.98 -15.03 -0.27
C ILE A 330 -1.93 -16.10 -0.78
N ARG A 331 -1.44 -17.34 -0.93
CA ARG A 331 -2.19 -18.47 -1.51
C ARG A 331 -3.10 -19.20 -0.52
N THR A 332 -2.97 -18.96 0.79
CA THR A 332 -3.86 -19.53 1.80
C THR A 332 -5.20 -18.78 1.85
N ALA A 333 -6.02 -19.01 0.84
CA ALA A 333 -7.47 -19.02 0.97
C ALA A 333 -7.94 -20.43 0.56
N PRO A 334 -8.87 -21.08 1.29
CA PRO A 334 -9.47 -22.30 0.77
C PRO A 334 -10.05 -21.95 -0.60
N ALA A 335 -9.71 -22.74 -1.62
CA ALA A 335 -10.47 -22.72 -2.85
C ALA A 335 -11.94 -22.80 -2.45
N VAL A 336 -12.73 -21.79 -2.78
CA VAL A 336 -14.18 -21.94 -2.75
C VAL A 336 -14.46 -22.93 -3.87
N THR A 337 -14.37 -24.21 -3.54
CA THR A 337 -14.99 -25.28 -4.31
C THR A 337 -16.47 -24.99 -4.20
N GLY A 338 -17.02 -24.35 -5.24
CA GLY A 338 -18.46 -24.30 -5.41
C GLY A 338 -19.03 -25.72 -5.52
N PRO A 339 -20.31 -25.93 -5.18
CA PRO A 339 -21.04 -27.05 -5.73
C PRO A 339 -21.09 -26.99 -7.27
#